data_AF-A0A9X3NIL8-F1
#
_entry.id   AF-A0A9X3NIL8-F1
#
_cell.length_a   1.000
_cell.length_b   1.000
_cell.length_c   1.000
_cell.angle_alpha   90.00
_cell.angle_beta   90.00
_cell.angle_gamma   90.00
#
_symmetry.space_group_name_H-M   'P 1'
#
loop_
_entity.id
_entity.type
_entity.pdbx_description
1 polymer ?
#
loop_
_entity_poly.entity_id
_entity_poly.type
_entity_poly.pdbx_seq_one_letter_code
_entity_poly.pdbx_strand_id
1 'polypeptide(L)'
;MTAAHDPGDRPGRGAGEDPLLALLRRRYGQTWSIRRTAHLWIATALDPDCDHAPTLVQPDVETFVRELEEPPARACRPGRASLLSAGWFADNVERVGGDGACVDLRPPMS
;
A
#
# COMPACT_ATOMS: atom_id res chain seq x y z
N MET A 1 -36.70 -9.83 -45.93
CA MET A 1 -36.91 -9.52 -44.50
C MET A 1 -35.62 -9.89 -43.80
N THR A 2 -34.76 -8.90 -43.61
CA THR A 2 -33.34 -9.06 -43.24
C THR A 2 -33.24 -9.06 -41.72
N ALA A 3 -32.91 -10.20 -41.11
CA ALA A 3 -32.54 -10.24 -39.71
C ALA A 3 -31.05 -9.91 -39.62
N ALA A 4 -30.76 -8.70 -39.15
CA ALA A 4 -29.42 -8.27 -38.81
C ALA A 4 -28.86 -9.18 -37.71
N HIS A 5 -27.77 -9.89 -38.03
CA HIS A 5 -26.91 -10.49 -37.03
C HIS A 5 -26.09 -9.35 -36.40
N ASP A 6 -26.49 -8.95 -35.20
CA ASP A 6 -25.76 -8.01 -34.36
C ASP A 6 -24.54 -8.73 -33.74
N PRO A 7 -23.29 -8.35 -34.08
CA PRO A 7 -22.12 -8.81 -33.36
C PRO A 7 -21.89 -7.85 -32.19
N GLY A 8 -22.80 -7.91 -31.21
CA GLY A 8 -22.65 -7.23 -29.93
C GLY A 8 -21.52 -7.87 -29.13
N ASP A 9 -20.32 -7.33 -29.32
CA ASP A 9 -19.36 -6.98 -28.27
C ASP A 9 -19.58 -7.69 -26.93
N ARG A 10 -18.81 -8.75 -26.67
CA ARG A 10 -18.58 -9.23 -25.31
C ARG A 10 -17.12 -8.96 -24.95
N PRO A 11 -16.81 -7.82 -24.31
CA PRO A 11 -15.50 -7.59 -23.75
C PRO A 11 -15.31 -8.47 -22.51
N GLY A 12 -14.14 -9.08 -22.41
CA GLY A 12 -13.61 -9.65 -21.15
C GLY A 12 -13.93 -11.11 -20.90
N ARG A 13 -13.34 -12.02 -21.70
CA ARG A 13 -12.86 -13.29 -21.13
C ARG A 13 -11.98 -12.88 -19.94
N GLY A 14 -12.47 -13.13 -18.72
CA GLY A 14 -11.93 -12.62 -17.47
C GLY A 14 -10.40 -12.66 -17.48
N ALA A 15 -9.79 -11.51 -17.19
CA ALA A 15 -8.36 -11.43 -16.94
C ALA A 15 -8.05 -12.46 -15.85
N GLY A 16 -7.52 -13.61 -16.26
CA GLY A 16 -6.94 -14.57 -15.35
C GLY A 16 -5.98 -13.80 -14.47
N GLU A 17 -6.01 -14.10 -13.16
CA GLU A 17 -5.06 -13.56 -12.21
C GLU A 17 -3.65 -13.55 -12.83
N ASP A 18 -2.97 -12.40 -12.76
CA ASP A 18 -1.60 -12.26 -13.26
C ASP A 18 -0.78 -13.48 -12.77
N PRO A 19 -0.27 -14.33 -13.67
CA PRO A 19 0.35 -15.60 -13.29
C PRO A 19 1.55 -15.39 -12.37
N LEU A 20 2.23 -14.26 -12.49
CA LEU A 20 3.30 -13.88 -11.60
C LEU A 20 2.76 -13.50 -10.22
N LEU A 21 1.66 -12.75 -10.13
CA LEU A 21 1.00 -12.46 -8.85
C LEU A 21 0.57 -13.75 -8.14
N ALA A 22 -0.01 -14.70 -8.87
CA ALA A 22 -0.39 -16.01 -8.33
C ALA A 22 0.82 -16.80 -7.81
N LEU A 23 1.95 -16.77 -8.54
CA LEU A 23 3.20 -17.40 -8.12
C LEU A 23 3.75 -16.76 -6.83
N LEU A 24 3.80 -15.43 -6.77
CA LEU A 24 4.32 -14.70 -5.61
C LEU A 24 3.44 -14.93 -4.37
N ARG A 25 2.11 -14.93 -4.52
CA ARG A 25 1.18 -15.29 -3.44
C ARG A 25 1.40 -16.71 -2.95
N ARG A 26 1.63 -17.67 -3.85
CA ARG A 26 1.91 -19.05 -3.45
C ARG A 26 3.23 -19.18 -2.68
N ARG A 27 4.27 -18.43 -3.07
CA ARG A 27 5.60 -18.52 -2.46
C ARG A 27 5.73 -17.74 -1.15
N TYR A 28 5.21 -16.52 -1.11
CA TYR A 28 5.43 -15.56 -0.02
C TYR A 28 4.16 -15.30 0.80
N GLY A 29 3.03 -15.90 0.43
CA GLY A 29 1.71 -15.65 1.05
C GLY A 29 1.58 -16.02 2.52
N GLN A 30 2.52 -16.78 3.07
CA GLN A 30 2.56 -17.10 4.51
C GLN A 30 3.06 -15.92 5.36
N THR A 31 3.82 -15.00 4.75
CA THR A 31 4.40 -13.83 5.42
C THR A 31 3.78 -12.54 4.92
N TRP A 32 3.36 -12.52 3.65
CA TRP A 32 2.97 -11.30 2.94
C TRP A 32 1.58 -11.43 2.30
N SER A 33 0.72 -10.44 2.53
CA SER A 33 -0.44 -10.20 1.69
C SER A 33 -0.02 -9.38 0.46
N ILE A 34 -0.06 -9.99 -0.73
CA ILE A 34 0.47 -9.40 -1.98
C ILE A 34 -0.67 -9.01 -2.93
N ARG A 35 -0.60 -7.80 -3.48
CA ARG A 35 -1.51 -7.29 -4.52
C ARG A 35 -0.74 -6.54 -5.60
N ARG A 36 -1.37 -6.39 -6.77
CA ARG A 36 -0.84 -5.65 -7.92
C ARG A 36 -1.87 -4.65 -8.43
N THR A 37 -1.44 -3.43 -8.68
CA THR A 37 -2.19 -2.43 -9.44
C THR A 37 -1.61 -2.34 -10.85
N ALA A 38 -2.08 -1.40 -11.67
CA ALA A 38 -1.53 -1.19 -13.01
C ALA A 38 -0.02 -0.85 -13.02
N HIS A 39 0.50 -0.25 -11.95
CA HIS A 39 1.86 0.28 -11.93
C HIS A 39 2.68 -0.11 -10.70
N LEU A 40 2.07 -0.73 -9.69
CA LEU A 40 2.73 -1.01 -8.42
C LEU A 40 2.51 -2.45 -7.98
N TRP A 41 3.57 -3.03 -7.45
CA TRP A 41 3.55 -4.18 -6.57
C TRP A 41 3.47 -3.72 -5.13
N ILE A 42 2.60 -4.36 -4.36
CA ILE A 42 2.40 -4.03 -2.96
C ILE A 42 2.36 -5.31 -2.14
N ALA A 43 3.21 -5.40 -1.13
CA ALA A 43 3.18 -6.44 -0.11
C ALA A 43 2.98 -5.82 1.26
N THR A 44 2.11 -6.39 2.07
CA THR A 44 1.92 -6.01 3.46
C THR A 44 2.21 -7.22 4.33
N ALA A 45 3.08 -7.07 5.34
CA ALA A 45 3.38 -8.14 6.27
C ALA A 45 2.11 -8.56 7.00
N LEU A 46 1.89 -9.86 7.15
CA LEU A 46 0.75 -10.39 7.92
C LEU A 46 0.93 -10.15 9.42
N ASP A 47 2.18 -10.12 9.89
CA ASP A 47 2.55 -9.73 11.25
C ASP A 47 2.87 -8.23 11.31
N PRO A 48 2.04 -7.40 11.98
CA PRO A 48 2.25 -5.96 12.08
C PRO A 48 3.41 -5.58 13.01
N ASP A 49 3.88 -6.49 13.87
CA ASP A 49 4.95 -6.25 14.84
C ASP A 49 6.33 -6.70 14.32
N CYS A 50 6.43 -7.03 13.03
CA CYS A 50 7.67 -7.47 12.42
C CYS A 50 8.79 -6.40 12.45
N ASP A 51 10.04 -6.86 12.62
CA ASP A 51 11.23 -5.99 12.71
C ASP A 51 11.64 -5.32 11.38
N HIS A 52 11.00 -5.71 10.27
CA HIS A 52 11.23 -5.17 8.94
C HIS A 52 10.12 -4.20 8.52
N ALA A 53 10.27 -3.58 7.34
CA ALA A 53 9.25 -2.72 6.78
C ALA A 53 7.91 -3.47 6.62
N PRO A 54 6.83 -3.04 7.31
CA PRO A 54 5.55 -3.77 7.29
C PRO A 54 4.82 -3.64 5.96
N THR A 55 5.26 -2.76 5.07
CA THR A 55 4.70 -2.59 3.73
C THR A 55 5.82 -2.30 2.73
N LEU A 56 5.86 -3.07 1.65
CA LEU A 56 6.74 -2.88 0.49
C LEU A 56 5.89 -2.37 -0.67
N VAL A 57 6.38 -1.33 -1.35
CA VAL A 57 5.72 -0.74 -2.52
C VAL A 57 6.78 -0.46 -3.57
N GLN A 58 6.71 -1.17 -4.70
CA GLN A 58 7.71 -1.05 -5.76
C GLN A 58 7.03 -1.07 -7.14
N PRO A 59 7.43 -0.20 -8.08
CA PRO A 59 6.95 -0.27 -9.45
C PRO A 59 7.60 -1.42 -10.23
N ASP A 60 8.86 -1.69 -9.92
CA ASP A 60 9.68 -2.73 -10.54
C ASP A 60 9.54 -4.07 -9.80
N VAL A 61 9.40 -5.15 -10.57
CA VAL A 61 9.20 -6.51 -10.02
C VAL A 61 10.48 -7.08 -9.41
N GLU A 62 11.64 -6.81 -10.00
CA GLU A 62 12.89 -7.40 -9.51
C GLU A 62 13.26 -6.82 -8.14
N THR A 63 13.12 -5.50 -8.01
CA THR A 63 13.26 -4.78 -6.75
C THR A 63 12.26 -5.29 -5.71
N PHE A 64 11.00 -5.50 -6.11
CA PHE A 64 9.97 -6.03 -5.22
C PHE A 64 10.30 -7.43 -4.70
N VAL A 65 10.74 -8.35 -5.57
CA VAL A 65 11.11 -9.71 -5.18
C VAL A 65 12.34 -9.72 -4.28
N ARG A 66 13.35 -8.89 -4.57
CA ARG A 66 14.52 -8.73 -3.70
C ARG A 66 14.11 -8.31 -2.29
N GLU A 67 13.21 -7.33 -2.17
CA GLU A 67 12.73 -6.87 -0.87
C GLU A 67 11.78 -7.86 -0.17
N LEU A 68 11.12 -8.76 -0.91
CA LEU A 68 10.38 -9.87 -0.29
C LEU A 68 11.31 -10.92 0.34
N GLU A 69 12.47 -11.15 -0.27
CA GLU A 69 13.47 -12.12 0.22
C GLU A 69 14.36 -11.53 1.31
N GLU A 70 14.76 -10.26 1.16
CA GLU A 70 15.53 -9.50 2.14
C GLU A 70 14.81 -8.18 2.45
N PRO A 71 13.84 -8.21 3.39
CA PRO A 71 13.04 -7.04 3.71
C PRO A 71 13.90 -5.90 4.28
N PRO A 72 13.73 -4.65 3.81
CA PRO A 72 14.44 -3.51 4.36
C PRO A 72 14.08 -3.30 5.83
N ALA A 73 15.01 -2.72 6.58
CA ALA A 73 14.78 -2.35 7.96
C ALA A 73 13.57 -1.42 8.08
N ARG A 74 12.79 -1.60 9.15
CA ARG A 74 11.64 -0.73 9.44
C ARG A 74 12.09 0.73 9.57
N ALA A 75 11.52 1.62 8.76
CA ALA A 75 11.85 3.05 8.79
C ALA A 75 11.48 3.73 10.13
N CYS A 76 10.46 3.23 10.83
CA CYS A 76 10.01 3.74 12.13
C CYS A 76 9.95 2.61 13.16
N ARG A 77 10.80 2.63 14.21
CA ARG A 77 10.63 1.69 15.33
C ARG A 77 9.30 1.93 16.05
N PRO A 78 8.59 0.87 16.49
CA PRO A 78 7.49 1.02 17.44
C PRO A 78 8.01 1.80 18.65
N GLY A 79 7.38 2.93 18.99
CA GLY A 79 7.79 3.79 20.11
C GLY A 79 8.44 5.12 19.75
N ARG A 80 8.69 5.43 18.47
CA ARG A 80 8.83 6.85 18.07
C ARG A 80 7.46 7.51 18.09
N ALA A 81 7.38 8.74 18.63
CA ALA A 81 6.13 9.48 18.83
C ALA A 81 5.26 9.41 17.57
N SER A 82 4.15 8.68 17.67
CA SER A 82 3.19 8.59 16.59
C SER A 82 2.64 9.98 16.30
N LEU A 83 2.60 10.37 15.03
CA LEU A 83 1.87 11.58 14.60
C LEU A 83 0.37 11.47 14.90
N LEU A 84 -0.11 10.28 15.28
CA LEU A 84 -1.47 10.06 15.72
C LEU A 84 -1.60 9.88 17.24
N SER A 85 -0.52 10.06 17.99
CA SER A 85 -0.59 10.04 19.45
C SER A 85 -1.26 11.32 19.95
N ALA A 86 -2.12 11.18 20.95
CA ALA A 86 -2.79 12.31 21.58
C ALA A 86 -1.79 13.36 22.10
N GLY A 87 -0.62 12.93 22.59
CA GLY A 87 0.46 13.82 23.03
C GLY A 87 1.09 14.61 21.87
N TRP A 88 1.50 13.94 20.79
CA TRP A 88 2.04 14.65 19.61
C TRP A 88 1.02 15.63 19.03
N PHE A 89 -0.24 15.21 18.90
CA PHE A 89 -1.30 16.08 18.40
C PHE A 89 -1.52 17.31 19.28
N ALA A 90 -1.55 17.14 20.60
CA ALA A 90 -1.70 18.25 21.53
C ALA A 90 -0.51 19.24 21.49
N ASP A 91 0.70 18.73 21.28
CA ASP A 91 1.92 19.56 21.29
C ASP A 91 2.18 20.29 19.96
N ASN A 92 1.62 19.81 18.84
CA ASN A 92 2.01 20.28 17.50
C ASN A 92 0.86 20.86 16.66
N VAL A 93 -0.39 20.71 17.11
CA VAL A 93 -1.56 21.09 16.31
C VAL A 93 -2.51 21.97 17.12
N GLU A 94 -2.74 23.20 16.64
CA GLU A 94 -3.71 24.11 17.23
C GLU A 94 -5.03 24.04 16.44
N ARG A 95 -6.15 23.94 17.15
CA ARG A 95 -7.47 24.06 16.54
C ARG A 95 -7.77 25.54 16.32
N VAL A 96 -7.96 25.93 15.07
CA VAL A 96 -8.26 27.30 14.67
C VAL A 96 -9.77 27.43 14.43
N GLY A 97 -10.43 28.16 15.32
CA GLY A 97 -11.86 28.46 15.22
C GLY A 97 -12.80 27.31 15.60
N GLY A 98 -14.11 27.58 15.49
CA GLY A 98 -15.18 26.66 15.91
C GLY A 98 -15.55 25.58 14.88
N ASP A 99 -14.94 25.59 13.68
CA ASP A 99 -15.28 24.70 12.56
C ASP A 99 -14.38 23.44 12.47
N GLY A 100 -13.59 23.17 13.52
CA GLY A 100 -12.78 21.95 13.60
C GLY A 100 -11.51 21.96 12.73
N ALA A 101 -11.17 23.09 12.11
CA ALA A 101 -9.91 23.25 11.39
C ALA A 101 -8.71 23.20 12.35
N CYS A 102 -7.64 22.53 11.92
CA CYS A 102 -6.42 22.33 12.69
C CYS A 102 -5.21 22.81 11.87
N VAL A 103 -4.30 23.54 12.50
CA VAL A 103 -3.11 24.09 11.85
C VAL A 103 -1.87 23.48 12.52
N ASP A 104 -0.94 23.00 11.68
CA ASP A 104 0.38 22.56 12.14
C ASP A 104 1.20 23.78 12.55
N LEU A 105 1.65 23.81 13.80
CA LEU A 105 2.39 24.94 14.36
C LEU A 105 3.88 24.92 13.97
N ARG A 106 4.34 23.88 13.27
CA ARG A 106 5.74 23.80 12.84
C ARG A 106 6.01 24.80 11.72
N PRO A 107 7.07 25.63 11.84
CA PRO A 107 7.42 26.55 10.78
C PRO A 107 7.78 25.77 9.50
N PRO A 108 7.39 26.25 8.31
CA PRO A 108 7.81 25.62 7.06
C PRO A 108 9.34 25.64 7.00
N MET A 109 9.94 24.48 6.77
CA MET A 109 11.39 24.39 6.57
C MET A 109 11.75 25.16 5.28
N SER A 110 12.57 26.20 5.42
CA SER A 110 13.09 27.01 4.31
C SER A 110 14.28 26.36 3.62
#